data_AF-A0A4Q0IUJ8-F1
#
_entry.id   AF-A0A4Q0IUJ8-F1
#
_cell.length_a   1.000
_cell.length_b   1.000
_cell.length_c   1.000
_cell.angle_alpha   90.00
_cell.angle_beta   90.00
_cell.angle_gamma   90.00
#
_symmetry.space_group_name_H-M   'P 1'
#
loop_
_entity.id
_entity.type
_entity.pdbx_description
1 polymer ?
#
loop_
_entity_poly.entity_id
_entity_poly.type
_entity_poly.pdbx_seq_one_letter_code
_entity_poly.pdbx_strand_id
1 'polypeptide(L)'
;MVYNAGGFDASQLSTPEARRLIAETVKQLNTAISAGVPHEVPEVVRYALENNAFIFSGFKAFHTLREVGLSLTTDKGDIKPFDTFRHDVEQVNNRYNHHYLYAEYNHAVGASLMAARWQQIEADGDRYDLQYRTAQDDRVREDHAILHGTTLPPSDPFWSLYLPPNGWNCRCTAVQVRRGKYPQSDPALSMLRGNNCTENAKQQIFRFNPGKDLHLFPPKHPYYKAPKAAKQVIEQLSEEQKREKRIADIIAELPAALTADEKKTVAAHCLEIEKALGITKGKPMSVDDADKQHSNPNYGKERGYGINCQTCSPAYALRLLGFNVTAKSNTPGTKLEYLSKGNQLWEQWLNLDGTPAKHTSMNDWLAAHNFQRMTPKRYIKFFEETCKETGVYMLSIGWKRGGGHATILQRFADGSLRYIEPQVDNSAGSGRDLDYLSKNGAATMHGCRGIMRVDNKLFNVAFAEIFDK
;
A
#
# COMPACT_ATOMS: atom_id res chain seq x y z
N MET A 1 33.02 1.01 -1.95
CA MET A 1 32.32 2.31 -1.92
C MET A 1 33.08 3.34 -1.09
N VAL A 2 33.11 3.23 0.24
CA VAL A 2 33.72 4.25 1.14
C VAL A 2 35.19 4.55 0.80
N TYR A 3 36.01 3.51 0.67
CA TYR A 3 37.44 3.67 0.30
C TYR A 3 37.62 4.45 -1.00
N ASN A 4 36.90 4.07 -2.07
CA ASN A 4 36.98 4.74 -3.37
C ASN A 4 36.47 6.18 -3.34
N ALA A 5 35.53 6.49 -2.43
CA ALA A 5 34.99 7.83 -2.25
C ALA A 5 35.87 8.71 -1.34
N GLY A 6 36.90 8.15 -0.70
CA GLY A 6 37.75 8.87 0.26
C GLY A 6 37.06 9.23 1.58
N GLY A 7 35.88 8.66 1.86
CA GLY A 7 35.10 8.99 3.06
C GLY A 7 33.66 8.49 3.01
N PHE A 8 32.93 8.82 4.08
CA PHE A 8 31.49 8.54 4.18
C PHE A 8 30.68 9.78 4.56
N ASP A 9 29.63 10.06 3.81
CA ASP A 9 28.56 11.00 4.18
C ASP A 9 27.16 10.40 3.96
N ALA A 10 26.15 11.08 4.50
CA ALA A 10 24.77 10.59 4.51
C ALA A 10 24.16 10.35 3.11
N SER A 11 24.59 11.09 2.08
CA SER A 11 24.06 10.94 0.72
C SER A 11 24.40 9.56 0.12
N GLN A 12 25.50 8.95 0.57
CA GLN A 12 25.91 7.63 0.11
C GLN A 12 24.99 6.50 0.58
N LEU A 13 24.05 6.74 1.51
CA LEU A 13 23.00 5.77 1.85
C LEU A 13 22.09 5.46 0.65
N SER A 14 21.98 6.37 -0.32
CA SER A 14 21.18 6.18 -1.52
C SER A 14 21.90 5.38 -2.61
N THR A 15 23.19 5.07 -2.44
CA THR A 15 23.96 4.26 -3.40
C THR A 15 23.43 2.83 -3.46
N PRO A 16 23.56 2.12 -4.60
CA PRO A 16 23.19 0.71 -4.70
C PRO A 16 23.87 -0.17 -3.63
N GLU A 17 25.12 0.12 -3.28
CA GLU A 17 25.90 -0.61 -2.27
C GLU A 17 25.28 -0.48 -0.87
N ALA A 18 24.97 0.74 -0.44
CA ALA A 18 24.37 0.99 0.86
C ALA A 18 22.92 0.47 0.92
N ARG A 19 22.15 0.63 -0.16
CA ARG A 19 20.80 0.06 -0.28
C ARG A 19 20.80 -1.47 -0.12
N ARG A 20 21.79 -2.17 -0.68
CA ARG A 20 21.96 -3.63 -0.48
C ARG A 20 22.21 -3.99 0.99
N LEU A 21 23.05 -3.23 1.69
CA LEU A 21 23.31 -3.44 3.12
C LEU A 21 22.05 -3.23 3.98
N ILE A 22 21.28 -2.17 3.70
CA ILE A 22 20.00 -1.91 4.36
C ILE A 22 19.04 -3.06 4.09
N ALA A 23 18.87 -3.45 2.82
CA ALA A 23 17.96 -4.51 2.41
C ALA A 23 18.27 -5.87 3.07
N GLU A 24 19.54 -6.25 3.19
CA GLU A 24 19.90 -7.51 3.85
C GLU A 24 19.59 -7.47 5.35
N THR A 25 19.83 -6.34 6.02
CA THR A 25 19.43 -6.18 7.44
C THR A 25 17.91 -6.29 7.58
N VAL A 26 17.16 -5.58 6.74
CA VAL A 26 15.68 -5.61 6.74
C VAL A 26 15.15 -7.02 6.52
N LYS A 27 15.76 -7.78 5.60
CA LYS A 27 15.38 -9.16 5.34
C LYS A 27 15.49 -10.05 6.59
N GLN A 28 16.60 -9.95 7.33
CA GLN A 28 16.78 -10.70 8.58
C GLN A 28 15.77 -10.28 9.64
N LEU A 29 15.50 -8.98 9.77
CA LEU A 29 14.49 -8.47 10.72
C LEU A 29 13.06 -8.84 10.32
N ASN A 30 12.72 -8.85 9.03
CA ASN A 30 11.41 -9.29 8.54
C ASN A 30 11.20 -10.79 8.77
N THR A 31 12.28 -11.58 8.77
CA THR A 31 12.23 -13.00 9.17
C THR A 31 11.88 -13.11 10.65
N ALA A 32 12.49 -12.30 11.50
CA ALA A 32 12.15 -12.22 12.93
C ALA A 32 10.69 -11.77 13.17
N ILE A 33 10.22 -10.76 12.44
CA ILE A 33 8.82 -10.30 12.51
C ILE A 33 7.88 -11.42 12.10
N SER A 34 8.16 -12.11 11.00
CA SER A 34 7.32 -13.21 10.51
C SER A 34 7.25 -14.39 11.48
N ALA A 35 8.31 -14.63 12.24
CA ALA A 35 8.32 -15.64 13.30
C ALA A 35 7.51 -15.23 14.54
N GLY A 36 7.43 -13.93 14.84
CA GLY A 36 6.73 -13.40 16.02
C GLY A 36 5.27 -12.98 15.78
N VAL A 37 4.90 -12.66 14.54
CA VAL A 37 3.57 -12.19 14.14
C VAL A 37 2.84 -13.26 13.32
N PRO A 38 1.84 -13.96 13.87
CA PRO A 38 1.03 -14.90 13.09
C PRO A 38 0.16 -14.19 12.05
N HIS A 39 -0.42 -14.94 11.10
CA HIS A 39 -1.26 -14.39 10.03
C HIS A 39 -2.57 -13.75 10.51
N GLU A 40 -3.02 -14.09 11.72
CA GLU A 40 -4.27 -13.57 12.32
C GLU A 40 -4.13 -12.13 12.86
N VAL A 41 -2.90 -11.62 12.98
CA VAL A 41 -2.67 -10.26 13.47
C VAL A 41 -3.05 -9.25 12.37
N PRO A 42 -3.74 -8.14 12.72
CA PRO A 42 -4.06 -7.08 11.77
C PRO A 42 -2.83 -6.64 10.96
N GLU A 43 -2.97 -6.55 9.63
CA GLU A 43 -1.84 -6.22 8.75
C GLU A 43 -1.19 -4.88 9.11
N VAL A 44 -1.96 -3.91 9.61
CA VAL A 44 -1.46 -2.60 10.06
C VAL A 44 -0.32 -2.72 11.09
N VAL A 45 -0.39 -3.72 11.99
CA VAL A 45 0.65 -3.97 13.00
C VAL A 45 1.90 -4.51 12.32
N ARG A 46 1.75 -5.49 11.42
CA ARG A 46 2.86 -6.03 10.64
C ARG A 46 3.56 -4.93 9.83
N TYR A 47 2.79 -4.11 9.11
CA TYR A 47 3.33 -2.99 8.33
C TYR A 47 4.07 -1.97 9.20
N ALA A 48 3.55 -1.64 10.38
CA ALA A 48 4.22 -0.70 11.29
C ALA A 48 5.56 -1.25 11.80
N LEU A 49 5.61 -2.54 12.19
CA LEU A 49 6.84 -3.19 12.64
C LEU A 49 7.87 -3.34 11.51
N GLU A 50 7.45 -3.73 10.30
CA GLU A 50 8.32 -3.80 9.12
C GLU A 50 8.89 -2.42 8.74
N ASN A 51 8.07 -1.37 8.81
CA ASN A 51 8.54 -0.01 8.59
C ASN A 51 9.54 0.44 9.66
N ASN A 52 9.29 0.13 10.93
CA ASN A 52 10.24 0.41 12.01
C ASN A 52 11.56 -0.36 11.81
N ALA A 53 11.50 -1.61 11.35
CA ALA A 53 12.68 -2.41 10.99
C ALA A 53 13.49 -1.77 9.85
N PHE A 54 12.81 -1.23 8.83
CA PHE A 54 13.46 -0.51 7.74
C PHE A 54 14.19 0.74 8.24
N ILE A 55 13.51 1.60 8.99
CA ILE A 55 14.09 2.83 9.54
C ILE A 55 15.28 2.49 10.44
N PHE A 56 15.14 1.50 11.33
CA PHE A 56 16.24 1.01 12.17
C PHE A 56 17.43 0.53 11.33
N SER A 57 17.18 -0.24 10.28
CA SER A 57 18.22 -0.74 9.37
C SER A 57 18.93 0.37 8.61
N GLY A 58 18.22 1.41 8.19
CA GLY A 58 18.80 2.62 7.60
C GLY A 58 19.76 3.33 8.54
N PHE A 59 19.35 3.53 9.80
CA PHE A 59 20.24 4.14 10.80
C PHE A 59 21.41 3.23 11.18
N LYS A 60 21.20 1.91 11.26
CA LYS A 60 22.28 0.95 11.46
C LYS A 60 23.31 1.08 10.34
N ALA A 61 22.88 1.05 9.08
CA ALA A 61 23.76 1.21 7.93
C ALA A 61 24.53 2.54 7.96
N PHE A 62 23.87 3.64 8.35
CA PHE A 62 24.52 4.93 8.53
C PHE A 62 25.66 4.86 9.56
N HIS A 63 25.42 4.32 10.75
CA HIS A 63 26.45 4.23 11.80
C HIS A 63 27.58 3.29 11.41
N THR A 64 27.27 2.12 10.83
CA THR A 64 28.26 1.18 10.32
C THR A 64 29.17 1.84 9.29
N LEU A 65 28.59 2.47 8.27
CA LEU A 65 29.36 3.09 7.18
C LEU A 65 30.10 4.34 7.63
N ARG A 66 29.57 5.09 8.59
CA ARG A 66 30.28 6.20 9.22
C ARG A 66 31.50 5.73 9.99
N GLU A 67 31.40 4.63 10.74
CA GLU A 67 32.54 4.07 11.47
C GLU A 67 33.62 3.56 10.50
N VAL A 68 33.21 2.93 9.39
CA VAL A 68 34.12 2.59 8.28
C VAL A 68 34.76 3.83 7.66
N GLY A 69 34.00 4.92 7.47
CA GLY A 69 34.54 6.18 6.96
C GLY A 69 35.59 6.78 7.90
N LEU A 70 35.32 6.77 9.20
CA LEU A 70 36.25 7.28 10.22
C LEU A 70 37.50 6.42 10.37
N SER A 71 37.45 5.12 10.02
CA SER A 71 38.62 4.25 10.07
C SER A 71 39.56 4.40 8.87
N LEU A 72 39.21 5.20 7.86
CA LEU A 72 39.97 5.33 6.60
C LEU A 72 41.32 6.02 6.79
N THR A 73 41.39 7.03 7.65
CA THR A 73 42.60 7.83 7.86
C THR A 73 43.31 7.46 9.16
N THR A 74 44.61 7.66 9.18
CA THR A 74 45.40 7.69 10.42
C THR A 74 45.08 8.96 11.23
N ASP A 75 45.58 9.04 12.46
CA ASP A 75 45.45 10.24 13.31
C ASP A 75 46.10 11.50 12.69
N LYS A 76 47.00 11.31 11.71
CA LYS A 76 47.66 12.40 10.97
C LYS A 76 46.89 12.82 9.71
N GLY A 77 45.80 12.15 9.38
CA GLY A 77 45.00 12.41 8.18
C GLY A 77 45.43 11.63 6.93
N ASP A 78 46.53 10.86 7.01
CA ASP A 78 46.99 10.04 5.88
C ASP A 78 46.05 8.83 5.67
N ILE A 79 45.76 8.50 4.40
CA ILE A 79 44.97 7.30 4.05
C ILE A 79 45.75 6.06 4.47
N LYS A 80 45.11 5.16 5.23
CA LYS A 80 45.72 3.90 5.65
C LYS A 80 46.01 2.98 4.45
N PRO A 81 47.07 2.16 4.49
CA PRO A 81 47.24 1.05 3.56
C PRO A 81 45.99 0.16 3.53
N PHE A 82 45.65 -0.36 2.35
CA PHE A 82 44.41 -1.12 2.13
C PHE A 82 44.26 -2.29 3.11
N ASP A 83 45.32 -3.04 3.40
CA ASP A 83 45.24 -4.18 4.32
C ASP A 83 44.90 -3.78 5.75
N THR A 84 45.47 -2.67 6.25
CA THR A 84 45.13 -2.13 7.57
C THR A 84 43.67 -1.67 7.60
N PHE A 85 43.24 -0.93 6.58
CA PHE A 85 41.86 -0.49 6.46
C PHE A 85 40.89 -1.67 6.37
N ARG A 86 41.20 -2.71 5.58
CA ARG A 86 40.39 -3.94 5.46
C ARG A 86 40.21 -4.60 6.82
N HIS A 87 41.27 -4.73 7.62
CA HIS A 87 41.17 -5.30 8.96
C HIS A 87 40.31 -4.46 9.91
N ASP A 88 40.40 -3.13 9.85
CA ASP A 88 39.50 -2.26 10.63
C ASP A 88 38.02 -2.47 10.22
N VAL A 89 37.76 -2.58 8.91
CA VAL A 89 36.42 -2.85 8.38
C VAL A 89 35.88 -4.20 8.83
N GLU A 90 36.72 -5.24 8.87
CA GLU A 90 36.34 -6.57 9.38
C GLU A 90 35.90 -6.50 10.85
N GLN A 91 36.60 -5.73 11.69
CA GLN A 91 36.22 -5.53 13.09
C GLN A 91 34.89 -4.80 13.23
N VAL A 92 34.65 -3.76 12.41
CA VAL A 92 33.36 -3.06 12.36
C VAL A 92 32.27 -4.03 11.92
N ASN A 93 32.49 -4.81 10.86
CA ASN A 93 31.52 -5.79 10.38
C ASN A 93 31.17 -6.83 11.44
N ASN A 94 32.17 -7.41 12.12
CA ASN A 94 31.95 -8.39 13.19
C ASN A 94 31.12 -7.81 14.34
N ARG A 95 31.33 -6.54 14.68
CA ARG A 95 30.54 -5.87 15.73
C ARG A 95 29.08 -5.69 15.33
N TYR A 96 28.81 -5.07 14.17
CA TYR A 96 27.44 -4.71 13.76
C TYR A 96 26.65 -5.90 13.20
N ASN A 97 27.30 -6.75 12.40
CA ASN A 97 26.61 -7.76 11.59
C ASN A 97 26.72 -9.17 12.15
N HIS A 98 27.50 -9.38 13.22
CA HIS A 98 27.47 -10.64 13.98
C HIS A 98 26.96 -10.40 15.40
N HIS A 99 27.69 -9.65 16.23
CA HIS A 99 27.34 -9.49 17.64
C HIS A 99 26.04 -8.71 17.87
N TYR A 100 25.89 -7.53 17.24
CA TYR A 100 24.69 -6.72 17.41
C TYR A 100 23.50 -7.32 16.68
N LEU A 101 23.70 -7.80 15.44
CA LEU A 101 22.62 -8.41 14.65
C LEU A 101 21.94 -9.58 15.36
N TYR A 102 22.71 -10.42 16.08
CA TYR A 102 22.12 -11.51 16.87
C TYR A 102 21.17 -11.01 17.97
N ALA A 103 21.59 -10.00 18.74
CA ALA A 103 20.77 -9.41 19.79
C ALA A 103 19.55 -8.67 19.22
N GLU A 104 19.73 -7.97 18.09
CA GLU A 104 18.68 -7.25 17.37
C GLU A 104 17.63 -8.20 16.81
N TYR A 105 18.04 -9.31 16.19
CA TYR A 105 17.15 -10.34 15.68
C TYR A 105 16.28 -10.93 16.79
N ASN A 106 16.90 -11.35 17.90
CA ASN A 106 16.17 -11.91 19.04
C ASN A 106 15.22 -10.90 19.68
N HIS A 107 15.62 -9.62 19.73
CA HIS A 107 14.74 -8.56 20.19
C HIS A 107 13.55 -8.37 19.26
N ALA A 108 13.78 -8.35 17.94
CA ALA A 108 12.71 -8.23 16.95
C ALA A 108 11.70 -9.38 17.05
N VAL A 109 12.14 -10.63 17.26
CA VAL A 109 11.24 -11.77 17.51
C VAL A 109 10.40 -11.52 18.76
N GLY A 110 11.03 -11.15 19.88
CA GLY A 110 10.35 -10.93 21.16
C GLY A 110 9.36 -9.77 21.11
N ALA A 111 9.76 -8.63 20.55
CA ALA A 111 8.92 -7.46 20.39
C ALA A 111 7.73 -7.74 19.48
N SER A 112 7.95 -8.44 18.36
CA SER A 112 6.89 -8.86 17.43
C SER A 112 5.85 -9.77 18.10
N LEU A 113 6.31 -10.74 18.90
CA LEU A 113 5.42 -11.63 19.65
C LEU A 113 4.58 -10.87 20.69
N MET A 114 5.19 -9.91 21.38
CA MET A 114 4.46 -9.08 22.37
C MET A 114 3.51 -8.10 21.68
N ALA A 115 3.87 -7.58 20.51
CA ALA A 115 2.98 -6.76 19.70
C ALA A 115 1.74 -7.54 19.24
N ALA A 116 1.93 -8.75 18.72
CA ALA A 116 0.84 -9.65 18.34
C ALA A 116 -0.10 -9.95 19.52
N ARG A 117 0.46 -10.27 20.69
CA ARG A 117 -0.34 -10.52 21.89
C ARG A 117 -1.08 -9.29 22.38
N TRP A 118 -0.48 -8.11 22.29
CA TRP A 118 -1.14 -6.87 22.70
C TRP A 118 -2.44 -6.63 21.93
N GLN A 119 -2.49 -6.97 20.65
CA GLN A 119 -3.72 -6.88 19.86
C GLN A 119 -4.83 -7.79 20.39
N GLN A 120 -4.49 -9.00 20.84
CA GLN A 120 -5.45 -9.91 21.47
C GLN A 120 -5.90 -9.37 22.83
N ILE A 121 -4.96 -8.81 23.60
CA ILE A 121 -5.23 -8.19 24.90
C ILE A 121 -6.20 -7.01 24.76
N GLU A 122 -5.97 -6.14 23.78
CA GLU A 122 -6.86 -5.00 23.50
C GLU A 122 -8.25 -5.45 23.04
N ALA A 123 -8.33 -6.49 22.20
CA ALA A 123 -9.60 -7.05 21.75
C ALA A 123 -10.42 -7.69 22.90
N ASP A 124 -9.75 -8.34 23.85
CA ASP A 124 -10.41 -8.97 25.00
C ASP A 124 -10.79 -7.98 26.12
N GLY A 125 -10.16 -6.80 26.16
CA GLY A 125 -10.39 -5.77 27.17
C GLY A 125 -10.21 -6.28 28.61
N ASP A 126 -11.11 -5.89 29.51
CA ASP A 126 -11.05 -6.21 30.95
C ASP A 126 -11.53 -7.62 31.32
N ARG A 127 -11.63 -8.53 30.33
CA ARG A 127 -12.02 -9.93 30.57
C ARG A 127 -10.96 -10.72 31.34
N TYR A 128 -9.70 -10.32 31.22
CA TYR A 128 -8.54 -10.99 31.83
C TYR A 128 -7.62 -9.98 32.49
N ASP A 129 -6.86 -10.43 33.49
CA ASP A 129 -5.69 -9.68 33.97
C ASP A 129 -4.46 -10.16 33.16
N LEU A 130 -3.38 -9.37 33.17
CA LEU A 130 -2.10 -9.78 32.61
C LEU A 130 -1.13 -10.18 33.71
N GLN A 131 -0.38 -11.26 33.48
CA GLN A 131 0.68 -11.68 34.38
C GLN A 131 2.03 -11.66 33.66
N TYR A 132 3.00 -10.99 34.27
CA TYR A 132 4.40 -11.00 33.83
C TYR A 132 5.04 -12.34 34.19
N ARG A 133 5.68 -12.98 33.22
CA ARG A 133 6.35 -14.26 33.40
C ARG A 133 7.76 -14.20 32.85
N THR A 134 8.67 -14.85 33.58
CA THR A 134 10.05 -15.07 33.15
C THR A 134 10.21 -16.55 32.77
N ALA A 135 11.24 -16.89 32.01
CA ALA A 135 11.60 -18.29 31.76
C ALA A 135 12.02 -19.07 33.02
N GLN A 136 12.27 -18.37 34.14
CA GLN A 136 12.72 -18.92 35.42
C GLN A 136 13.96 -19.83 35.31
N ASP A 137 14.85 -19.54 34.35
CA ASP A 137 16.14 -20.19 34.21
C ASP A 137 17.29 -19.26 34.63
N ASP A 138 18.49 -19.82 34.76
CA ASP A 138 19.70 -19.10 35.19
C ASP A 138 20.16 -18.01 34.21
N ARG A 139 19.49 -17.87 33.05
CA ARG A 139 19.76 -16.82 32.04
C ARG A 139 18.82 -15.63 32.18
N VAL A 140 17.80 -15.71 33.03
CA VAL A 140 16.96 -14.58 33.40
C VAL A 140 17.79 -13.63 34.27
N ARG A 141 17.82 -12.35 33.90
CA ARG A 141 18.49 -11.32 34.72
C ARG A 141 17.79 -11.22 36.08
N GLU A 142 18.55 -11.08 37.14
CA GLU A 142 18.03 -10.90 38.50
C GLU A 142 17.02 -9.75 38.58
N ASP A 143 17.38 -8.62 37.95
CA ASP A 143 16.49 -7.47 37.79
C ASP A 143 15.14 -7.83 37.17
N HIS A 144 15.06 -8.79 36.25
CA HIS A 144 13.78 -9.17 35.64
C HIS A 144 13.03 -10.20 36.48
N ALA A 145 13.73 -11.00 37.30
CA ALA A 145 13.13 -12.03 38.13
C ALA A 145 12.16 -11.44 39.16
N ILE A 146 12.42 -10.22 39.66
CA ILE A 146 11.54 -9.53 40.62
C ILE A 146 10.17 -9.14 40.04
N LEU A 147 10.05 -9.10 38.70
CA LEU A 147 8.80 -8.83 38.00
C LEU A 147 7.97 -10.10 37.81
N HIS A 148 8.53 -11.28 38.05
CA HIS A 148 7.81 -12.53 37.89
C HIS A 148 6.57 -12.56 38.79
N GLY A 149 5.41 -12.83 38.20
CA GLY A 149 4.14 -12.92 38.92
C GLY A 149 3.41 -11.58 39.08
N THR A 150 3.99 -10.44 38.65
CA THR A 150 3.28 -9.16 38.60
C THR A 150 1.98 -9.35 37.79
N THR A 151 0.84 -9.23 38.47
CA THR A 151 -0.48 -9.49 37.91
C THR A 151 -1.31 -8.21 38.02
N LEU A 152 -1.63 -7.59 36.89
CA LEU A 152 -2.29 -6.28 36.81
C LEU A 152 -3.31 -6.26 35.66
N PRO A 153 -4.37 -5.44 35.73
CA PRO A 153 -5.29 -5.27 34.59
C PRO A 153 -4.55 -4.71 33.36
N PRO A 154 -5.00 -4.99 32.12
CA PRO A 154 -4.37 -4.50 30.90
C PRO A 154 -4.24 -2.97 30.83
N SER A 155 -5.15 -2.24 31.46
CA SER A 155 -5.20 -0.77 31.49
C SER A 155 -4.15 -0.14 32.42
N ASP A 156 -3.46 -0.93 33.26
CA ASP A 156 -2.46 -0.42 34.18
C ASP A 156 -1.26 0.20 33.43
N PRO A 157 -0.78 1.40 33.83
CA PRO A 157 0.35 2.07 33.17
C PRO A 157 1.64 1.25 33.18
N PHE A 158 1.79 0.26 34.07
CA PHE A 158 2.92 -0.67 34.07
C PHE A 158 3.14 -1.30 32.69
N TRP A 159 2.07 -1.70 32.00
CA TRP A 159 2.17 -2.34 30.69
C TRP A 159 2.56 -1.39 29.57
N SER A 160 2.45 -0.08 29.76
CA SER A 160 2.94 0.89 28.76
C SER A 160 4.46 1.04 28.79
N LEU A 161 5.12 0.64 29.87
CA LEU A 161 6.57 0.81 30.06
C LEU A 161 7.32 -0.51 30.18
N TYR A 162 6.71 -1.55 30.73
CA TYR A 162 7.39 -2.77 31.13
C TYR A 162 6.84 -4.03 30.48
N LEU A 163 6.02 -3.88 29.43
CA LEU A 163 5.70 -5.00 28.57
C LEU A 163 7.00 -5.48 27.91
N PRO A 164 7.36 -6.77 28.03
CA PRO A 164 8.58 -7.29 27.41
C PRO A 164 8.66 -6.98 25.91
N PRO A 165 9.87 -7.00 25.31
CA PRO A 165 11.18 -7.30 25.91
C PRO A 165 11.86 -6.12 26.63
N ASN A 166 12.09 -6.27 27.95
CA ASN A 166 12.75 -5.26 28.79
C ASN A 166 14.29 -5.24 28.69
N GLY A 167 14.85 -5.72 27.57
CA GLY A 167 16.29 -5.82 27.36
C GLY A 167 16.67 -6.64 26.13
N TRP A 168 17.94 -6.58 25.72
CA TRP A 168 18.47 -7.48 24.67
C TRP A 168 18.42 -8.93 25.13
N ASN A 169 18.08 -9.88 24.24
CA ASN A 169 17.92 -11.31 24.58
C ASN A 169 16.99 -11.55 25.80
N CYS A 170 15.96 -10.72 25.97
CA CYS A 170 15.01 -10.87 27.08
C CYS A 170 14.23 -12.19 26.95
N ARG A 171 14.12 -12.93 28.06
CA ARG A 171 13.40 -14.21 28.16
C ARG A 171 12.08 -14.07 28.94
N CYS A 172 11.51 -12.87 28.93
CA CYS A 172 10.30 -12.53 29.68
C CYS A 172 9.12 -12.37 28.73
N THR A 173 7.91 -12.50 29.27
CA THR A 173 6.67 -12.49 28.50
C THR A 173 5.51 -11.97 29.35
N ALA A 174 4.43 -11.57 28.71
CA ALA A 174 3.15 -11.29 29.36
C ALA A 174 2.08 -12.22 28.78
N VAL A 175 1.20 -12.71 29.65
CA VAL A 175 0.10 -13.61 29.28
C VAL A 175 -1.19 -13.19 29.99
N GLN A 176 -2.32 -13.37 29.32
CA GLN A 176 -3.63 -13.21 29.95
C GLN A 176 -3.89 -14.36 30.93
N VAL A 177 -4.41 -14.01 32.10
CA VAL A 177 -4.84 -14.94 33.15
C VAL A 177 -6.27 -14.60 33.56
N ARG A 178 -7.04 -15.62 33.94
CA ARG A 178 -8.40 -15.41 34.46
C ARG A 178 -8.34 -14.51 35.69
N ARG A 179 -9.22 -13.50 35.73
CA ARG A 179 -9.33 -12.60 36.88
C ARG A 179 -9.59 -13.40 38.15
N GLY A 180 -8.91 -13.02 39.23
CA GLY A 180 -8.98 -13.69 40.53
C GLY A 180 -8.24 -15.04 40.61
N LYS A 181 -7.71 -15.59 39.50
CA LYS A 181 -6.90 -16.83 39.56
C LYS A 181 -5.56 -16.61 40.28
N TYR A 182 -5.00 -15.42 40.15
CA TYR A 182 -3.77 -15.01 40.83
C TYR A 182 -4.04 -13.70 41.60
N PRO A 183 -3.40 -13.49 42.77
CA PRO A 183 -3.54 -12.23 43.49
C PRO A 183 -3.10 -11.05 42.63
N GLN A 184 -3.94 -10.02 42.55
CA GLN A 184 -3.57 -8.77 41.88
C GLN A 184 -2.42 -8.11 42.66
N SER A 185 -1.39 -7.68 41.94
CA SER A 185 -0.23 -7.00 42.51
C SER A 185 -0.56 -5.55 42.84
N ASP A 186 0.16 -4.97 43.81
CA ASP A 186 0.08 -3.54 44.10
C ASP A 186 0.64 -2.72 42.91
N PRO A 187 -0.14 -1.82 42.29
CA PRO A 187 0.30 -1.07 41.11
C PRO A 187 1.54 -0.21 41.36
N ALA A 188 1.61 0.47 42.51
CA ALA A 188 2.71 1.38 42.83
C ALA A 188 4.02 0.61 43.04
N LEU A 189 3.98 -0.50 43.77
CA LEU A 189 5.12 -1.39 43.96
C LEU A 189 5.56 -2.04 42.65
N SER A 190 4.61 -2.42 41.79
CA SER A 190 4.91 -3.00 40.48
C SER A 190 5.64 -1.99 39.58
N MET A 191 5.16 -0.74 39.57
CA MET A 191 5.82 0.37 38.87
C MET A 191 7.23 0.65 39.42
N LEU A 192 7.39 0.66 40.76
CA LEU A 192 8.69 0.84 41.40
C LEU A 192 9.66 -0.29 41.02
N ARG A 193 9.21 -1.55 41.03
CA ARG A 193 10.02 -2.68 40.57
C ARG A 193 10.44 -2.50 39.12
N GLY A 194 9.51 -2.16 38.21
CA GLY A 194 9.83 -1.89 36.82
C GLY A 194 10.87 -0.77 36.63
N ASN A 195 10.74 0.32 37.40
CA ASN A 195 11.70 1.42 37.42
C ASN A 195 13.09 0.92 37.81
N ASN A 196 13.19 0.13 38.89
CA ASN A 196 14.46 -0.42 39.39
C ASN A 196 15.10 -1.38 38.37
N CYS A 197 14.30 -2.21 37.69
CA CYS A 197 14.79 -3.14 36.65
C CYS A 197 15.51 -2.42 35.48
N THR A 198 15.25 -1.14 35.32
CA THR A 198 15.67 -0.34 34.18
C THR A 198 16.29 0.98 34.61
N GLU A 199 16.84 1.05 35.81
CA GLU A 199 17.37 2.30 36.37
C GLU A 199 18.52 2.86 35.53
N ASN A 200 19.42 1.99 35.04
CA ASN A 200 20.55 2.41 34.22
C ASN A 200 20.10 3.00 32.87
N ALA A 201 20.74 4.09 32.44
CA ALA A 201 20.40 4.78 31.19
C ALA A 201 20.37 3.87 29.94
N LYS A 202 21.21 2.82 29.91
CA LYS A 202 21.21 1.82 28.82
C LYS A 202 19.99 0.91 28.83
N GLN A 203 19.40 0.65 30.00
CA GLN A 203 18.19 -0.17 30.16
C GLN A 203 16.91 0.66 29.98
N GLN A 204 16.94 1.96 30.32
CA GLN A 204 15.77 2.85 30.17
C GLN A 204 15.22 2.95 28.74
N ILE A 205 16.02 2.63 27.72
CA ILE A 205 15.53 2.62 26.33
C ILE A 205 14.42 1.58 26.13
N PHE A 206 14.44 0.48 26.90
CA PHE A 206 13.45 -0.59 26.83
C PHE A 206 12.14 -0.27 27.55
N ARG A 207 11.97 0.96 28.05
CA ARG A 207 10.72 1.41 28.66
C ARG A 207 9.71 1.83 27.59
N PHE A 208 9.08 0.84 26.95
CA PHE A 208 8.04 1.04 25.92
C PHE A 208 7.20 -0.23 25.78
N ASN A 209 6.10 -0.14 25.02
CA ASN A 209 5.26 -1.29 24.71
C ASN A 209 5.25 -1.52 23.20
N PRO A 210 5.84 -2.63 22.70
CA PRO A 210 5.95 -2.87 21.26
C PRO A 210 4.60 -3.03 20.55
N GLY A 211 3.55 -3.43 21.26
CA GLY A 211 2.21 -3.59 20.70
C GLY A 211 1.37 -2.33 20.71
N LYS A 212 1.49 -1.52 21.76
CA LYS A 212 0.78 -0.26 21.91
C LYS A 212 1.42 0.86 21.09
N ASP A 213 2.76 0.92 21.11
CA ASP A 213 3.52 1.96 20.42
C ASP A 213 3.83 1.59 18.96
N LEU A 214 3.60 0.33 18.58
CA LEU A 214 3.91 -0.23 17.25
C LEU A 214 5.38 -0.02 16.83
N HIS A 215 6.28 -0.04 17.81
CA HIS A 215 7.72 0.04 17.60
C HIS A 215 8.35 -1.35 17.76
N LEU A 216 9.18 -1.75 16.80
CA LEU A 216 9.95 -2.99 16.89
C LEU A 216 11.18 -2.83 17.78
N PHE A 217 11.82 -1.65 17.73
CA PHE A 217 12.99 -1.31 18.52
C PHE A 217 12.71 -0.13 19.47
N PRO A 218 13.48 -0.03 20.58
CA PRO A 218 13.40 1.07 21.53
C PRO A 218 13.39 2.45 20.87
N PRO A 219 12.40 3.33 21.08
CA PRO A 219 12.34 4.64 20.42
C PRO A 219 13.52 5.57 20.79
N LYS A 220 14.22 5.27 21.89
CA LYS A 220 15.44 5.98 22.33
C LYS A 220 16.74 5.25 21.95
N HIS A 221 16.69 4.33 20.98
CA HIS A 221 17.86 3.56 20.56
C HIS A 221 19.00 4.49 20.08
N PRO A 222 20.28 4.19 20.41
CA PRO A 222 21.43 5.01 20.00
C PRO A 222 21.52 5.27 18.49
N TYR A 223 21.07 4.33 17.65
CA TYR A 223 21.09 4.52 16.20
C TYR A 223 20.28 5.73 15.72
N TYR A 224 19.19 6.09 16.42
CA TYR A 224 18.39 7.26 16.07
C TYR A 224 19.10 8.60 16.36
N LYS A 225 20.26 8.57 17.05
CA LYS A 225 21.16 9.72 17.19
C LYS A 225 22.00 9.88 15.92
N ALA A 226 21.41 10.47 14.89
CA ALA A 226 22.06 10.77 13.63
C ALA A 226 21.85 12.24 13.20
N PRO A 227 22.73 12.82 12.37
CA PRO A 227 22.55 14.15 11.80
C PRO A 227 21.26 14.28 10.99
N LYS A 228 20.73 15.50 10.86
CA LYS A 228 19.50 15.78 10.10
C LYS A 228 19.56 15.24 8.67
N ALA A 229 20.69 15.38 7.98
CA ALA A 229 20.88 14.88 6.62
C ALA A 229 20.66 13.35 6.52
N ALA A 230 21.18 12.57 7.47
CA ALA A 230 20.98 11.12 7.49
C ALA A 230 19.51 10.76 7.74
N LYS A 231 18.84 11.46 8.67
CA LYS A 231 17.41 11.26 8.94
C LYS A 231 16.56 11.50 7.68
N GLN A 232 16.84 12.58 6.96
CA GLN A 232 16.12 12.92 5.72
C GLN A 232 16.30 11.87 4.63
N VAL A 233 17.52 11.37 4.42
CA VAL A 233 17.77 10.32 3.42
C VAL A 233 17.06 9.02 3.81
N ILE A 234 17.12 8.61 5.08
CA ILE A 234 16.45 7.39 5.54
C ILE A 234 14.92 7.50 5.43
N GLU A 235 14.35 8.66 5.75
CA GLU A 235 12.92 8.94 5.59
C GLU A 235 12.51 8.85 4.11
N GLN A 236 13.26 9.47 3.21
CA GLN A 236 13.03 9.38 1.76
C GLN A 236 13.07 7.93 1.27
N LEU A 237 14.07 7.15 1.70
CA LEU A 237 14.18 5.74 1.34
C LEU A 237 13.03 4.90 1.90
N SER A 238 12.52 5.24 3.09
CA SER A 238 11.36 4.57 3.71
C SER A 238 10.09 4.83 2.91
N GLU A 239 9.85 6.08 2.51
CA GLU A 239 8.71 6.43 1.66
C GLU A 239 8.81 5.81 0.26
N GLU A 240 10.01 5.77 -0.33
CA GLU A 240 10.28 5.05 -1.59
C GLU A 240 9.93 3.57 -1.47
N GLN A 241 10.39 2.89 -0.41
CA GLN A 241 10.09 1.48 -0.18
C GLN A 241 8.59 1.21 0.02
N LYS A 242 7.89 2.05 0.80
CA LYS A 242 6.44 1.94 0.98
C LYS A 242 5.71 2.09 -0.36
N ARG A 243 6.12 3.07 -1.16
CA ARG A 243 5.57 3.30 -2.49
C ARG A 243 5.79 2.09 -3.41
N GLU A 244 6.99 1.52 -3.42
CA GLU A 244 7.30 0.33 -4.22
C GLU A 244 6.48 -0.90 -3.79
N LYS A 245 6.36 -1.14 -2.47
CA LYS A 245 5.52 -2.22 -1.93
C LYS A 245 4.07 -2.05 -2.36
N ARG A 246 3.52 -0.84 -2.20
CA ARG A 246 2.14 -0.52 -2.61
C ARG A 246 1.93 -0.73 -4.11
N ILE A 247 2.89 -0.33 -4.95
CA ILE A 247 2.84 -0.58 -6.40
C ILE A 247 2.84 -2.09 -6.68
N ALA A 248 3.70 -2.87 -6.02
CA ALA A 248 3.75 -4.31 -6.19
C ALA A 248 2.42 -5.00 -5.80
N ASP A 249 1.81 -4.57 -4.69
CA ASP A 249 0.50 -5.08 -4.25
C ASP A 249 -0.58 -4.78 -5.30
N ILE A 250 -0.60 -3.57 -5.86
CA ILE A 250 -1.54 -3.20 -6.94
C ILE A 250 -1.26 -4.02 -8.20
N ILE A 251 0.00 -4.22 -8.60
CA ILE A 251 0.36 -5.06 -9.76
C ILE A 251 -0.18 -6.49 -9.62
N ALA A 252 -0.14 -7.07 -8.42
CA ALA A 252 -0.63 -8.41 -8.15
C ALA A 252 -2.16 -8.52 -8.33
N GLU A 253 -2.88 -7.43 -8.10
CA GLU A 253 -4.34 -7.33 -8.27
C GLU A 253 -4.77 -7.02 -9.71
N LEU A 254 -3.87 -6.48 -10.55
CA LEU A 254 -4.21 -6.09 -11.92
C LEU A 254 -4.45 -7.29 -12.85
N PRO A 255 -5.38 -7.19 -13.82
CA PRO A 255 -5.75 -8.28 -14.72
C PRO A 255 -4.55 -8.88 -15.48
N ALA A 256 -4.55 -10.19 -15.68
CA ALA A 256 -3.52 -10.89 -16.46
C ALA A 256 -3.45 -10.48 -17.93
N ALA A 257 -4.51 -9.84 -18.44
CA ALA A 257 -4.57 -9.32 -19.81
C ALA A 257 -3.69 -8.08 -20.06
N LEU A 258 -3.13 -7.48 -19.01
CA LEU A 258 -2.14 -6.41 -19.11
C LEU A 258 -0.72 -6.97 -19.08
N THR A 259 0.16 -6.43 -19.92
CA THR A 259 1.59 -6.72 -19.90
C THR A 259 2.25 -6.18 -18.61
N ALA A 260 3.46 -6.65 -18.30
CA ALA A 260 4.17 -6.23 -17.09
C ALA A 260 4.42 -4.71 -17.03
N ASP A 261 4.76 -4.09 -18.17
CA ASP A 261 4.99 -2.64 -18.26
C ASP A 261 3.70 -1.85 -18.10
N GLU A 262 2.60 -2.31 -18.72
CA GLU A 262 1.27 -1.70 -18.53
C GLU A 262 0.85 -1.78 -17.06
N LYS A 263 1.02 -2.94 -16.41
CA LYS A 263 0.72 -3.09 -14.99
C LYS A 263 1.51 -2.13 -14.12
N LYS A 264 2.81 -1.98 -14.38
CA LYS A 264 3.68 -1.06 -13.63
C LYS A 264 3.18 0.38 -13.73
N THR A 265 2.87 0.83 -14.93
CA THR A 265 2.41 2.21 -15.17
C THR A 265 1.02 2.45 -14.56
N VAL A 266 0.08 1.54 -14.77
CA VAL A 266 -1.28 1.64 -14.20
C VAL A 266 -1.23 1.61 -12.67
N ALA A 267 -0.40 0.74 -12.06
CA ALA A 267 -0.24 0.66 -10.62
C ALA A 267 0.37 1.93 -10.01
N ALA A 268 1.40 2.50 -10.65
CA ALA A 268 1.95 3.79 -10.23
C ALA A 268 0.90 4.91 -10.33
N HIS A 269 0.11 4.92 -11.41
CA HIS A 269 -0.94 5.91 -11.64
C HIS A 269 -2.11 5.79 -10.65
N CYS A 270 -2.39 4.60 -10.12
CA CYS A 270 -3.39 4.45 -9.06
C CYS A 270 -3.08 5.32 -7.84
N LEU A 271 -1.80 5.55 -7.50
CA LEU A 271 -1.41 6.45 -6.41
C LEU A 271 -1.72 7.92 -6.72
N GLU A 272 -1.63 8.31 -7.99
CA GLU A 272 -2.02 9.65 -8.43
C GLU A 272 -3.54 9.84 -8.35
N ILE A 273 -4.30 8.81 -8.71
CA ILE A 273 -5.76 8.78 -8.56
C ILE A 273 -6.15 8.87 -7.08
N GLU A 274 -5.51 8.09 -6.20
CA GLU A 274 -5.75 8.17 -4.75
C GLU A 274 -5.57 9.61 -4.24
N LYS A 275 -4.49 10.28 -4.65
CA LYS A 275 -4.22 11.68 -4.29
C LYS A 275 -5.26 12.65 -4.85
N ALA A 276 -5.62 12.51 -6.13
CA ALA A 276 -6.57 13.41 -6.79
C ALA A 276 -8.01 13.25 -6.24
N LEU A 277 -8.38 12.02 -5.89
CA LEU A 277 -9.66 11.72 -5.26
C LEU A 277 -9.65 11.95 -3.74
N GLY A 278 -8.49 11.92 -3.08
CA GLY A 278 -8.45 11.97 -1.60
C GLY A 278 -9.08 10.73 -0.95
N ILE A 279 -9.04 9.58 -1.64
CA ILE A 279 -9.49 8.28 -1.13
C ILE A 279 -8.39 7.25 -1.38
N THR A 280 -8.32 6.22 -0.55
CA THR A 280 -7.41 5.08 -0.75
C THR A 280 -8.11 3.99 -1.57
N LYS A 281 -7.40 3.40 -2.53
CA LYS A 281 -7.88 2.26 -3.32
C LYS A 281 -8.07 1.05 -2.41
N GLY A 282 -9.28 0.48 -2.43
CA GLY A 282 -9.61 -0.79 -1.79
C GLY A 282 -9.27 -2.00 -2.66
N LYS A 283 -9.90 -3.14 -2.37
CA LYS A 283 -9.81 -4.33 -3.24
C LYS A 283 -10.53 -4.07 -4.57
N PRO A 284 -10.04 -4.61 -5.70
CA PRO A 284 -10.76 -4.62 -6.97
C PRO A 284 -12.18 -5.14 -6.79
N MET A 285 -13.16 -4.47 -7.40
CA MET A 285 -14.56 -4.90 -7.37
C MET A 285 -14.82 -5.91 -8.48
N SER A 286 -15.73 -6.86 -8.24
CA SER A 286 -16.25 -7.70 -9.32
C SER A 286 -17.06 -6.86 -10.31
N VAL A 287 -17.37 -7.40 -11.50
CA VAL A 287 -18.26 -6.73 -12.46
C VAL A 287 -19.58 -6.34 -11.80
N ASP A 288 -20.14 -7.24 -10.99
CA ASP A 288 -21.42 -7.05 -10.30
C ASP A 288 -21.35 -6.00 -9.18
N ASP A 289 -20.22 -5.87 -8.49
CA ASP A 289 -20.03 -4.87 -7.43
C ASP A 289 -19.62 -3.49 -8.00
N ALA A 290 -18.97 -3.49 -9.16
CA ALA A 290 -18.66 -2.28 -9.91
C ALA A 290 -19.91 -1.73 -10.63
N ASP A 291 -20.80 -2.63 -11.06
CA ASP A 291 -22.08 -2.36 -11.72
C ASP A 291 -23.29 -2.57 -10.78
N LYS A 292 -24.53 -2.68 -11.27
CA LYS A 292 -25.81 -2.70 -10.51
C LYS A 292 -26.23 -1.35 -9.97
N GLN A 293 -26.15 -0.32 -10.81
CA GLN A 293 -26.41 1.07 -10.43
C GLN A 293 -25.45 1.61 -9.34
N HIS A 294 -24.49 0.84 -8.84
CA HIS A 294 -23.51 1.35 -7.87
C HIS A 294 -22.66 2.48 -8.45
N SER A 295 -22.48 2.50 -9.78
CA SER A 295 -21.83 3.61 -10.47
C SER A 295 -22.70 4.88 -10.53
N ASN A 296 -24.03 4.77 -10.44
CA ASN A 296 -24.97 5.91 -10.46
C ASN A 296 -26.18 5.69 -9.52
N PRO A 297 -25.96 5.63 -8.20
CA PRO A 297 -27.01 5.27 -7.22
C PRO A 297 -28.15 6.29 -7.14
N ASN A 298 -27.98 7.44 -7.79
CA ASN A 298 -28.96 8.52 -7.84
C ASN A 298 -29.69 8.61 -9.20
N TYR A 299 -29.48 7.65 -10.11
CA TYR A 299 -30.25 7.59 -11.35
C TYR A 299 -31.75 7.63 -11.08
N GLY A 300 -32.47 8.46 -11.83
CA GLY A 300 -33.90 8.68 -11.67
C GLY A 300 -34.30 9.65 -10.55
N LYS A 301 -33.39 10.06 -9.67
CA LYS A 301 -33.69 11.04 -8.60
C LYS A 301 -33.81 12.47 -9.13
N GLU A 302 -33.00 12.83 -10.12
CA GLU A 302 -33.10 14.11 -10.83
C GLU A 302 -32.57 13.99 -12.27
N ARG A 303 -32.87 15.00 -13.10
CA ARG A 303 -32.54 15.00 -14.53
C ARG A 303 -31.05 14.82 -14.79
N GLY A 304 -30.18 15.47 -14.02
CA GLY A 304 -28.73 15.45 -14.27
C GLY A 304 -28.11 14.06 -14.12
N TYR A 305 -28.58 13.23 -13.18
CA TYR A 305 -28.19 11.81 -13.09
C TYR A 305 -28.75 10.94 -14.23
N GLY A 306 -29.74 11.43 -14.98
CA GLY A 306 -30.23 10.80 -16.20
C GLY A 306 -29.37 11.07 -17.44
N ILE A 307 -28.50 12.09 -17.39
CA ILE A 307 -27.68 12.56 -18.54
C ILE A 307 -26.19 12.69 -18.19
N ASN A 308 -25.69 11.86 -17.27
CA ASN A 308 -24.30 11.83 -16.77
C ASN A 308 -23.51 10.57 -17.20
N CYS A 309 -23.90 9.93 -18.30
CA CYS A 309 -23.26 8.71 -18.80
C CYS A 309 -21.73 8.82 -18.99
N GLN A 310 -21.23 10.04 -19.25
CA GLN A 310 -19.83 10.40 -19.35
C GLN A 310 -19.01 10.19 -18.06
N THR A 311 -19.66 10.13 -16.88
CA THR A 311 -19.03 9.75 -15.61
C THR A 311 -19.31 8.31 -15.23
N CYS A 312 -20.49 7.77 -15.56
CA CYS A 312 -20.87 6.41 -15.14
C CYS A 312 -19.88 5.36 -15.67
N SER A 313 -19.41 5.51 -16.91
CA SER A 313 -18.44 4.58 -17.53
C SER A 313 -17.04 4.68 -16.90
N PRO A 314 -16.44 5.87 -16.71
CA PRO A 314 -15.23 6.01 -15.90
C PRO A 314 -15.37 5.53 -14.46
N ALA A 315 -16.51 5.76 -13.81
CA ALA A 315 -16.77 5.30 -12.44
C ALA A 315 -16.69 3.77 -12.38
N TYR A 316 -17.36 3.08 -13.31
CA TYR A 316 -17.27 1.62 -13.44
C TYR A 316 -15.81 1.14 -13.60
N ALA A 317 -15.04 1.76 -14.51
CA ALA A 317 -13.65 1.37 -14.74
C ALA A 317 -12.77 1.58 -13.49
N LEU A 318 -12.94 2.69 -12.76
CA LEU A 318 -12.23 2.95 -11.51
C LEU A 318 -12.67 2.01 -10.37
N ARG A 319 -13.95 1.64 -10.32
CA ARG A 319 -14.47 0.64 -9.37
C ARG A 319 -13.86 -0.74 -9.59
N LEU A 320 -13.68 -1.17 -10.83
CA LEU A 320 -12.92 -2.39 -11.14
C LEU A 320 -11.48 -2.35 -10.63
N LEU A 321 -10.87 -1.16 -10.55
CA LEU A 321 -9.56 -0.97 -9.91
C LEU A 321 -9.65 -0.89 -8.38
N GLY A 322 -10.84 -0.82 -7.78
CA GLY A 322 -11.05 -0.76 -6.33
C GLY A 322 -11.25 0.65 -5.77
N PHE A 323 -11.47 1.65 -6.61
CA PHE A 323 -11.88 2.98 -6.16
C PHE A 323 -13.39 3.02 -5.95
N ASN A 324 -13.83 3.24 -4.72
CA ASN A 324 -15.25 3.34 -4.40
C ASN A 324 -15.80 4.73 -4.74
N VAL A 325 -15.91 5.02 -6.02
CA VAL A 325 -16.50 6.27 -6.53
C VAL A 325 -17.88 6.03 -7.11
N THR A 326 -18.68 7.10 -7.17
CA THR A 326 -19.98 7.12 -7.85
C THR A 326 -20.11 8.35 -8.74
N ALA A 327 -21.02 8.30 -9.71
CA ALA A 327 -21.17 9.34 -10.71
C ALA A 327 -21.90 10.57 -10.17
N LYS A 328 -21.36 11.78 -10.42
CA LYS A 328 -22.06 13.03 -10.16
C LYS A 328 -23.16 13.32 -11.17
N SER A 329 -24.09 14.16 -10.76
CA SER A 329 -25.12 14.74 -11.62
C SER A 329 -24.52 15.70 -12.64
N ASN A 330 -24.97 15.65 -13.88
CA ASN A 330 -24.55 16.58 -14.92
C ASN A 330 -25.33 17.90 -14.79
N THR A 331 -24.64 18.96 -14.36
CA THR A 331 -25.20 20.31 -14.21
C THR A 331 -24.45 21.34 -15.06
N PRO A 332 -25.09 22.45 -15.45
CA PRO A 332 -24.44 23.50 -16.24
C PRO A 332 -23.17 24.05 -15.59
N GLY A 333 -22.17 24.39 -16.42
CA GLY A 333 -20.90 24.97 -15.99
C GLY A 333 -19.89 23.98 -15.40
N THR A 334 -20.21 22.69 -15.36
CA THR A 334 -19.31 21.65 -14.81
C THR A 334 -18.48 20.96 -15.89
N LYS A 335 -17.42 20.26 -15.48
CA LYS A 335 -16.68 19.35 -16.38
C LYS A 335 -17.57 18.27 -16.99
N LEU A 336 -18.69 17.93 -16.35
CA LEU A 336 -19.67 17.01 -16.91
C LEU A 336 -20.34 17.56 -18.17
N GLU A 337 -20.73 18.83 -18.16
CA GLU A 337 -21.28 19.47 -19.35
C GLU A 337 -20.21 19.55 -20.45
N TYR A 338 -18.96 19.87 -20.10
CA TYR A 338 -17.84 19.90 -21.03
C TYR A 338 -17.62 18.55 -21.74
N LEU A 339 -17.56 17.46 -20.96
CA LEU A 339 -17.39 16.10 -21.47
C LEU A 339 -18.57 15.62 -22.33
N SER A 340 -19.73 16.28 -22.24
CA SER A 340 -20.91 15.97 -23.06
C SER A 340 -20.79 16.47 -24.51
N LYS A 341 -19.77 17.26 -24.86
CA LYS A 341 -19.69 18.02 -26.13
C LYS A 341 -19.05 17.28 -27.31
N GLY A 342 -19.13 15.96 -27.34
CA GLY A 342 -18.63 15.14 -28.46
C GLY A 342 -17.28 14.50 -28.14
N ASN A 343 -16.20 15.00 -28.75
CA ASN A 343 -14.87 14.37 -28.60
C ASN A 343 -14.24 14.58 -27.22
N GLN A 344 -14.68 15.60 -26.46
CA GLN A 344 -14.19 15.85 -25.10
C GLN A 344 -14.38 14.63 -24.18
N LEU A 345 -15.39 13.79 -24.43
CA LEU A 345 -15.62 12.54 -23.69
C LEU A 345 -14.33 11.71 -23.53
N TRP A 346 -13.47 11.70 -24.55
CA TRP A 346 -12.27 10.88 -24.60
C TRP A 346 -11.06 11.50 -23.88
N GLU A 347 -11.10 12.79 -23.54
CA GLU A 347 -10.02 13.49 -22.83
C GLU A 347 -9.82 13.00 -21.39
N GLN A 348 -10.78 12.22 -20.88
CA GLN A 348 -10.71 11.51 -19.61
C GLN A 348 -9.64 10.40 -19.60
N TRP A 349 -9.08 10.06 -20.75
CA TRP A 349 -8.13 8.96 -20.89
C TRP A 349 -6.84 9.42 -21.59
N LEU A 350 -5.72 8.99 -21.02
CA LEU A 350 -4.39 9.18 -21.58
C LEU A 350 -3.78 7.82 -21.94
N ASN A 351 -2.89 7.80 -22.92
CA ASN A 351 -1.99 6.69 -23.12
C ASN A 351 -1.06 6.55 -21.91
N LEU A 352 -0.37 5.42 -21.82
CA LEU A 352 0.50 5.09 -20.69
C LEU A 352 1.74 5.99 -20.59
N ASP A 353 2.09 6.69 -21.68
CA ASP A 353 3.12 7.73 -21.71
C ASP A 353 2.57 9.13 -21.33
N GLY A 354 1.30 9.25 -20.98
CA GLY A 354 0.64 10.50 -20.62
C GLY A 354 0.10 11.31 -21.81
N THR A 355 0.29 10.86 -23.05
CA THR A 355 -0.26 11.55 -24.23
C THR A 355 -1.77 11.36 -24.37
N PRO A 356 -2.50 12.27 -25.05
CA PRO A 356 -3.94 12.11 -25.25
C PRO A 356 -4.31 10.81 -25.96
N ALA A 357 -5.23 10.03 -25.37
CA ALA A 357 -5.70 8.79 -25.98
C ALA A 357 -6.70 9.06 -27.12
N LYS A 358 -6.71 8.19 -28.13
CA LYS A 358 -7.68 8.23 -29.23
C LYS A 358 -8.51 6.96 -29.26
N HIS A 359 -9.80 7.12 -29.49
CA HIS A 359 -10.72 6.00 -29.68
C HIS A 359 -10.64 5.49 -31.12
N THR A 360 -11.04 4.25 -31.33
CA THR A 360 -11.32 3.72 -32.66
C THR A 360 -12.65 4.30 -33.14
N SER A 361 -12.59 5.21 -34.12
CA SER A 361 -13.74 5.89 -34.72
C SER A 361 -14.61 4.92 -35.53
N MET A 362 -15.94 4.98 -35.33
CA MET A 362 -16.89 4.23 -36.17
C MET A 362 -16.88 4.70 -37.62
N ASN A 363 -16.66 6.01 -37.86
CA ASN A 363 -16.62 6.57 -39.22
C ASN A 363 -15.37 6.09 -39.97
N ASP A 364 -14.22 6.04 -39.29
CA ASP A 364 -12.97 5.57 -39.89
C ASP A 364 -13.06 4.07 -40.17
N TRP A 365 -13.66 3.30 -39.26
CA TRP A 365 -13.91 1.88 -39.45
C TRP A 365 -14.88 1.59 -40.61
N LEU A 366 -15.95 2.39 -40.75
CA LEU A 366 -16.88 2.32 -41.88
C LEU A 366 -16.15 2.58 -43.20
N ALA A 367 -15.33 3.64 -43.26
CA ALA A 367 -14.55 4.00 -44.43
C ALA A 367 -13.55 2.89 -44.81
N ALA A 368 -12.82 2.33 -43.84
CA ALA A 368 -11.89 1.22 -44.06
C ALA A 368 -12.57 -0.04 -44.61
N HIS A 369 -13.86 -0.22 -44.33
CA HIS A 369 -14.68 -1.33 -44.82
C HIS A 369 -15.51 -1.01 -46.08
N ASN A 370 -15.35 0.19 -46.65
CA ASN A 370 -16.17 0.69 -47.76
C ASN A 370 -17.68 0.67 -47.47
N PHE A 371 -18.06 0.90 -46.20
CA PHE A 371 -19.44 0.98 -45.78
C PHE A 371 -19.88 2.44 -45.61
N GLN A 372 -21.10 2.75 -46.05
CA GLN A 372 -21.64 4.12 -45.94
C GLN A 372 -22.43 4.37 -44.65
N ARG A 373 -22.99 3.32 -44.02
CA ARG A 373 -23.90 3.43 -42.87
C ARG A 373 -23.74 2.25 -41.91
N MET A 374 -24.01 2.47 -40.63
CA MET A 374 -24.15 1.39 -39.66
C MET A 374 -25.46 0.62 -39.88
N THR A 375 -25.38 -0.70 -39.71
CA THR A 375 -26.52 -1.64 -39.62
C THR A 375 -26.33 -2.50 -38.38
N PRO A 376 -27.36 -3.21 -37.88
CA PRO A 376 -27.18 -4.09 -36.73
C PRO A 376 -26.01 -5.08 -36.90
N LYS A 377 -25.91 -5.74 -38.07
CA LYS A 377 -24.78 -6.63 -38.38
C LYS A 377 -23.42 -5.92 -38.36
N ARG A 378 -23.35 -4.66 -38.83
CA ARG A 378 -22.11 -3.87 -38.82
C ARG A 378 -21.73 -3.40 -37.42
N TYR A 379 -22.70 -3.12 -36.55
CA TYR A 379 -22.44 -2.84 -35.13
C TYR A 379 -21.80 -4.02 -34.43
N ILE A 380 -22.38 -5.21 -34.56
CA ILE A 380 -21.80 -6.43 -33.99
C ILE A 380 -20.40 -6.66 -34.55
N LYS A 381 -20.21 -6.53 -35.87
CA LYS A 381 -18.89 -6.65 -36.50
C LYS A 381 -17.87 -5.66 -35.92
N PHE A 382 -18.26 -4.38 -35.78
CA PHE A 382 -17.41 -3.35 -35.19
C PHE A 382 -17.03 -3.65 -33.74
N PHE A 383 -17.98 -4.11 -32.92
CA PHE A 383 -17.75 -4.48 -31.53
C PHE A 383 -16.76 -5.63 -31.43
N GLU A 384 -16.98 -6.70 -32.20
CA GLU A 384 -16.09 -7.88 -32.20
C GLU A 384 -14.68 -7.54 -32.69
N GLU A 385 -14.55 -6.74 -33.74
CA GLU A 385 -13.24 -6.37 -34.31
C GLU A 385 -12.46 -5.37 -33.46
N THR A 386 -13.14 -4.52 -32.68
CA THR A 386 -12.48 -3.52 -31.85
C THR A 386 -12.18 -4.05 -30.45
N CYS A 387 -13.08 -4.86 -29.88
CA CYS A 387 -12.93 -5.46 -28.56
C CYS A 387 -12.30 -6.85 -28.63
N LYS A 388 -11.23 -7.04 -29.40
CA LYS A 388 -10.65 -8.39 -29.65
C LYS A 388 -10.00 -9.02 -28.42
N GLU A 389 -9.35 -8.20 -27.61
CA GLU A 389 -8.57 -8.66 -26.46
C GLU A 389 -9.45 -8.69 -25.21
N THR A 390 -9.13 -9.57 -24.25
CA THR A 390 -9.77 -9.52 -22.93
C THR A 390 -9.49 -8.16 -22.30
N GLY A 391 -10.53 -7.47 -21.85
CA GLY A 391 -10.38 -6.13 -21.28
C GLY A 391 -11.68 -5.34 -21.21
N VAL A 392 -11.55 -4.10 -20.72
CA VAL A 392 -12.66 -3.16 -20.51
C VAL A 392 -12.61 -2.06 -21.55
N TYR A 393 -13.73 -1.83 -22.22
CA TYR A 393 -13.84 -0.90 -23.32
C TYR A 393 -14.97 0.10 -23.06
N MET A 394 -14.66 1.39 -23.17
CA MET A 394 -15.67 2.43 -23.18
C MET A 394 -16.20 2.62 -24.60
N LEU A 395 -17.53 2.53 -24.76
CA LEU A 395 -18.26 2.73 -26.00
C LEU A 395 -19.00 4.06 -25.95
N SER A 396 -18.79 4.91 -26.96
CA SER A 396 -19.65 6.06 -27.28
C SER A 396 -20.53 5.72 -28.47
N ILE A 397 -21.85 5.71 -28.26
CA ILE A 397 -22.85 5.38 -29.29
C ILE A 397 -23.90 6.49 -29.43
N GLY A 398 -24.45 6.67 -30.63
CA GLY A 398 -25.61 7.52 -30.88
C GLY A 398 -26.86 6.69 -31.12
N TRP A 399 -28.01 7.14 -30.63
CA TRP A 399 -29.28 6.42 -30.78
C TRP A 399 -30.06 6.83 -32.03
N LYS A 400 -30.84 5.92 -32.61
CA LYS A 400 -31.74 6.21 -33.76
C LYS A 400 -32.68 7.39 -33.52
N ARG A 401 -33.15 7.55 -32.28
CA ARG A 401 -34.08 8.61 -31.86
C ARG A 401 -33.38 9.92 -31.46
N GLY A 402 -32.06 10.01 -31.66
CA GLY A 402 -31.25 11.14 -31.24
C GLY A 402 -30.66 10.97 -29.84
N GLY A 403 -29.66 11.78 -29.54
CA GLY A 403 -28.88 11.69 -28.30
C GLY A 403 -27.67 10.77 -28.39
N GLY A 404 -26.75 10.96 -27.45
CA GLY A 404 -25.55 10.16 -27.28
C GLY A 404 -25.57 9.37 -25.99
N HIS A 405 -24.77 8.32 -25.93
CA HIS A 405 -24.57 7.51 -24.73
C HIS A 405 -23.13 7.05 -24.63
N ALA A 406 -22.62 7.01 -23.40
CA ALA A 406 -21.32 6.43 -23.06
C ALA A 406 -21.56 5.25 -22.11
N THR A 407 -21.04 4.08 -22.49
CA THR A 407 -21.27 2.84 -21.74
C THR A 407 -20.10 1.87 -21.89
N ILE A 408 -20.21 0.65 -21.37
CA ILE A 408 -19.10 -0.31 -21.31
C ILE A 408 -19.38 -1.55 -22.17
N LEU A 409 -18.37 -1.97 -22.94
CA LEU A 409 -18.25 -3.31 -23.47
C LEU A 409 -17.09 -4.00 -22.74
N GLN A 410 -17.26 -5.24 -22.32
CA GLN A 410 -16.20 -5.99 -21.65
C GLN A 410 -16.02 -7.35 -22.27
N ARG A 411 -14.79 -7.62 -22.74
CA ARG A 411 -14.38 -8.94 -23.23
C ARG A 411 -13.81 -9.73 -22.06
N PHE A 412 -14.34 -10.93 -21.84
CA PHE A 412 -13.90 -11.84 -20.79
C PHE A 412 -12.93 -12.89 -21.33
N ALA A 413 -12.23 -13.56 -20.41
CA ALA A 413 -11.23 -14.57 -20.74
C ALA A 413 -11.80 -15.79 -21.48
N ASP A 414 -13.11 -16.06 -21.33
CA ASP A 414 -13.84 -17.09 -22.08
C ASP A 414 -14.19 -16.67 -23.52
N GLY A 415 -13.80 -15.46 -23.93
CA GLY A 415 -14.08 -14.88 -25.24
C GLY A 415 -15.42 -14.15 -25.33
N SER A 416 -16.28 -14.23 -24.32
CA SER A 416 -17.58 -13.56 -24.33
C SER A 416 -17.41 -12.03 -24.29
N LEU A 417 -18.21 -11.32 -25.08
CA LEU A 417 -18.32 -9.86 -25.04
C LEU A 417 -19.67 -9.48 -24.47
N ARG A 418 -19.67 -8.75 -23.35
CA ARG A 418 -20.90 -8.30 -22.70
C ARG A 418 -21.02 -6.78 -22.75
N TYR A 419 -22.25 -6.33 -22.93
CA TYR A 419 -22.66 -4.97 -22.69
C TYR A 419 -22.96 -4.80 -21.20
N ILE A 420 -22.28 -3.84 -20.58
CA ILE A 420 -22.43 -3.42 -19.19
C ILE A 420 -23.02 -2.02 -19.23
N GLU A 421 -24.07 -1.76 -18.45
CA GLU A 421 -24.77 -0.46 -18.43
C GLU A 421 -24.68 0.19 -17.04
N PRO A 422 -23.61 0.96 -16.77
CA PRO A 422 -23.37 1.51 -15.43
C PRO A 422 -24.37 2.59 -15.01
N GLN A 423 -25.17 3.13 -15.94
CA GLN A 423 -26.07 4.24 -15.64
C GLN A 423 -27.34 3.81 -14.89
N VAL A 424 -27.82 2.57 -15.08
CA VAL A 424 -29.12 2.10 -14.55
C VAL A 424 -28.98 0.81 -13.75
N ASP A 425 -30.00 0.48 -12.97
CA ASP A 425 -30.05 -0.82 -12.28
C ASP A 425 -30.17 -1.98 -13.28
N ASN A 426 -29.23 -2.89 -13.18
CA ASN A 426 -29.20 -4.15 -13.92
C ASN A 426 -29.11 -5.37 -13.00
N SER A 427 -29.56 -5.26 -11.75
CA SER A 427 -29.54 -6.34 -10.76
C SER A 427 -30.27 -7.62 -11.19
N ALA A 428 -31.21 -7.52 -12.15
CA ALA A 428 -31.89 -8.66 -12.78
C ALA A 428 -31.18 -9.19 -14.05
N GLY A 429 -29.95 -8.74 -14.31
CA GLY A 429 -29.33 -8.74 -15.64
C GLY A 429 -29.71 -7.46 -16.40
N SER A 430 -28.84 -6.97 -17.29
CA SER A 430 -29.08 -5.72 -18.04
C SER A 430 -30.35 -5.73 -18.89
N GLY A 431 -30.91 -6.92 -19.19
CA GLY A 431 -32.01 -7.12 -20.15
C GLY A 431 -31.67 -6.60 -21.56
N ARG A 432 -30.44 -6.13 -21.76
CA ARG A 432 -29.93 -5.44 -22.93
C ARG A 432 -28.55 -6.00 -23.21
N ASP A 433 -28.37 -6.47 -24.42
CA ASP A 433 -27.16 -7.12 -24.90
C ASP A 433 -26.59 -6.36 -26.09
N LEU A 434 -25.62 -6.97 -26.78
CA LEU A 434 -25.07 -6.41 -28.00
C LEU A 434 -26.13 -6.25 -29.09
N ASP A 435 -27.13 -7.14 -29.13
CA ASP A 435 -28.22 -7.06 -30.10
C ASP A 435 -29.09 -5.81 -29.84
N TYR A 436 -29.41 -5.50 -28.58
CA TYR A 436 -30.06 -4.25 -28.20
C TYR A 436 -29.29 -3.02 -28.70
N LEU A 437 -27.99 -2.95 -28.45
CA LEU A 437 -27.13 -1.84 -28.92
C LEU A 437 -27.16 -1.75 -30.45
N SER A 438 -27.03 -2.88 -31.14
CA SER A 438 -26.98 -2.94 -32.60
C SER A 438 -28.29 -2.53 -33.28
N LYS A 439 -29.43 -2.86 -32.66
CA LYS A 439 -30.77 -2.54 -33.17
C LYS A 439 -31.17 -1.10 -32.92
N ASN A 440 -30.67 -0.48 -31.84
CA ASN A 440 -31.05 0.87 -31.43
C ASN A 440 -30.02 1.95 -31.80
N GLY A 441 -28.79 1.57 -32.18
CA GLY A 441 -27.77 2.48 -32.68
C GLY A 441 -28.18 3.17 -33.99
N ALA A 442 -27.83 4.45 -34.14
CA ALA A 442 -28.13 5.22 -35.33
C ALA A 442 -27.41 4.67 -36.58
N ALA A 443 -27.90 5.00 -37.77
CA ALA A 443 -27.28 4.56 -39.02
C ALA A 443 -26.11 5.46 -39.45
N THR A 444 -26.12 6.73 -39.01
CA THR A 444 -25.14 7.76 -39.36
C THR A 444 -24.51 8.32 -38.09
N MET A 445 -23.18 8.28 -37.99
CA MET A 445 -22.46 8.59 -36.75
C MET A 445 -21.84 9.98 -36.75
N HIS A 446 -21.95 10.67 -35.62
CA HIS A 446 -21.09 11.79 -35.30
C HIS A 446 -19.65 11.29 -35.12
N GLY A 447 -18.64 12.11 -35.45
CA GLY A 447 -17.22 11.71 -35.39
C GLY A 447 -16.67 11.38 -34.00
N CYS A 448 -17.46 11.58 -32.93
CA CYS A 448 -17.07 11.21 -31.56
C CYS A 448 -17.52 9.80 -31.14
N ARG A 449 -18.17 9.05 -32.03
CA ARG A 449 -18.69 7.70 -31.75
C ARG A 449 -17.65 6.64 -32.08
N GLY A 450 -17.51 5.69 -31.18
CA GLY A 450 -16.50 4.64 -31.27
C GLY A 450 -16.16 4.02 -29.94
N ILE A 451 -15.05 3.30 -29.90
CA ILE A 451 -14.66 2.47 -28.77
C ILE A 451 -13.21 2.77 -28.38
N MET A 452 -12.94 2.80 -27.07
CA MET A 452 -11.58 2.85 -26.54
C MET A 452 -11.42 1.76 -25.49
N ARG A 453 -10.33 0.98 -25.56
CA ARG A 453 -9.90 0.13 -24.44
C ARG A 453 -9.36 1.02 -23.32
N VAL A 454 -9.92 0.93 -22.12
CA VAL A 454 -9.65 1.86 -21.01
C VAL A 454 -8.89 1.24 -19.84
N ASP A 455 -8.90 -0.08 -19.70
CA ASP A 455 -8.10 -0.80 -18.70
C ASP A 455 -6.58 -0.77 -18.99
N ASN A 456 -6.20 -0.41 -20.22
CA ASN A 456 -4.81 -0.14 -20.62
C ASN A 456 -4.55 1.36 -20.89
N LYS A 457 -5.26 2.24 -20.19
CA LYS A 457 -5.13 3.69 -20.25
C LYS A 457 -5.01 4.27 -18.85
N LEU A 458 -4.54 5.49 -18.76
CA LEU A 458 -4.52 6.25 -17.52
C LEU A 458 -5.77 7.13 -17.47
N PHE A 459 -6.52 7.06 -16.38
CA PHE A 459 -7.59 8.04 -16.14
C PHE A 459 -6.96 9.41 -15.90
N ASN A 460 -7.37 10.41 -16.64
CA ASN A 460 -6.86 11.77 -16.52
C ASN A 460 -7.38 12.40 -15.22
N VAL A 461 -6.51 12.51 -14.22
CA VAL A 461 -6.83 13.01 -12.87
C VAL A 461 -7.34 14.45 -12.87
N ALA A 462 -7.17 15.23 -13.95
CA ALA A 462 -7.80 16.53 -14.12
C ALA A 462 -9.34 16.46 -14.07
N PHE A 463 -9.92 15.29 -14.35
CA PHE A 463 -11.37 15.04 -14.28
C PHE A 463 -11.80 14.37 -12.97
N ALA A 464 -10.94 14.22 -11.97
CA ALA A 464 -11.29 13.57 -10.69
C ALA A 464 -12.52 14.19 -9.98
N GLU A 465 -12.82 15.47 -10.22
CA GLU A 465 -13.97 16.16 -9.62
C GLU A 465 -15.33 15.67 -10.13
N ILE A 466 -15.39 14.89 -11.22
CA ILE A 466 -16.65 14.39 -11.79
C ILE A 466 -17.27 13.26 -10.94
N PHE A 467 -16.58 12.79 -9.89
CA PHE A 467 -17.03 11.72 -9.02
C PHE A 467 -17.44 12.22 -7.63
N ASP A 468 -18.43 11.55 -7.06
CA ASP A 468 -18.70 11.52 -5.63
C ASP A 468 -17.85 10.41 -4.98
N LYS A 469 -17.43 10.63 -3.74
CA LYS A 469 -16.34 9.89 -3.05
C LYS A 469 -16.84 9.23 -1.78
#